data_AF-A0A8C7SAD8-F1
#
_entry.id   AF-A0A8C7SAD8-F1
#
_cell.length_a   1.000
_cell.length_b   1.000
_cell.length_c   1.000
_cell.angle_alpha   90.00
_cell.angle_beta   90.00
_cell.angle_gamma   90.00
#
_symmetry.space_group_name_H-M   'P 1'
#
loop_
_entity.id
_entity.type
_entity.pdbx_description
1 polymer ?
#
loop_
_entity_poly.entity_id
_entity_poly.type
_entity_poly.pdbx_seq_one_letter_code
_entity_poly.pdbx_strand_id
1 'polypeptide(L)'
;QRSFRSFGNDDRHVMAKHSSVYPSSSELEAVQTLVSTVEGALKHVSDWIDQSNVQSVQSNSQTDPSGGVLCGVMRIGLVAKGLLIKQDMDLELVLMCREKPTETLLCAVCDNLPLQIQKLTEEKYEVHRCVPEAAILVCCTKEPKLTLKVTLSSPQMREDMEGVELSDPADMLDRHRCLVALAALRHAKWFQARVNGLKSCVIILRILRDMSNRLPAWEPLKGWPLELICEKAIATCNRPLGAGEALRRVMECLASGILLPGGPGLHDPCEKKLTNTLTAMTDEEAEAITYNAQHALRLMAFGQIYKVLEMDPLPSSKPQKYPWSDRDGSGLKRPYEDGPTDDKDLIKKMKRNLRKVLDSKAIDTNQPMNALMRLNQIRPGLQYKLLSQSGPVHAPVFTMSVDVDSTVHEASGSSKKTAKLHVAVKVLQAMGYPTGFDTDLDCSADEKSDGEGRSESSTHSNNTTHSDSSNTLEVRTQGPILTASGKNPVMELNEKRRGLKYELISESGGSHDKRFAMEVEVDGQKFRGAGPNKKVAKASAALAALEKLFSGPNATAIKKKKIIPQHSVRYTVSLISYQHSTLAVLSL
;
A
#
# COMPACT_ATOMS: atom_id res chain seq x y z
N GLN A 1 14.93 -18.46 -18.81
CA GLN A 1 14.29 -17.30 -18.16
C GLN A 1 12.78 -17.40 -18.37
N ARG A 2 11.99 -17.72 -17.33
CA ARG A 2 10.52 -17.65 -17.42
C ARG A 2 10.13 -16.19 -17.59
N SER A 3 9.43 -15.87 -18.68
CA SER A 3 8.82 -14.57 -18.91
C SER A 3 7.96 -14.21 -17.68
N PHE A 4 8.26 -13.08 -17.03
CA PHE A 4 7.38 -12.48 -16.02
C PHE A 4 6.00 -12.33 -16.66
N ARG A 5 5.06 -13.22 -16.31
CA ARG A 5 3.68 -13.04 -16.70
C ARG A 5 3.21 -11.75 -16.03
N SER A 6 2.71 -10.81 -16.84
CA SER A 6 2.05 -9.64 -16.29
C SER A 6 0.77 -10.11 -15.59
N PHE A 7 0.73 -9.96 -14.26
CA PHE A 7 -0.46 -10.24 -13.45
C PHE A 7 -1.54 -9.16 -13.60
N GLY A 8 -1.36 -8.18 -14.50
CA GLY A 8 -2.35 -7.11 -14.69
C GLY A 8 -3.72 -7.62 -15.13
N ASN A 9 -3.82 -8.79 -15.77
CA ASN A 9 -5.11 -9.41 -16.05
C ASN A 9 -5.74 -10.02 -14.79
N ASP A 10 -4.94 -10.64 -13.93
CA ASP A 10 -5.40 -11.22 -12.67
C ASP A 10 -5.87 -10.11 -11.72
N ASP A 11 -5.12 -9.01 -11.62
CA ASP A 11 -5.50 -7.83 -10.85
C ASP A 11 -6.86 -7.27 -11.27
N ARG A 12 -7.15 -7.19 -12.58
CA ARG A 12 -8.46 -6.70 -13.08
C ARG A 12 -9.63 -7.57 -12.62
N HIS A 13 -9.48 -8.89 -12.67
CA HIS A 13 -10.54 -9.81 -12.23
C HIS A 13 -10.75 -9.73 -10.72
N VAL A 14 -9.65 -9.70 -9.95
CA VAL A 14 -9.72 -9.55 -8.49
C VAL A 14 -10.40 -8.25 -8.10
N MET A 15 -10.02 -7.13 -8.72
CA MET A 15 -10.66 -5.84 -8.43
C MET A 15 -12.13 -5.79 -8.88
N ALA A 16 -12.47 -6.37 -10.03
CA ALA A 16 -13.87 -6.44 -10.48
C ALA A 16 -14.73 -7.29 -9.52
N LYS A 17 -14.22 -8.45 -9.07
CA LYS A 17 -14.90 -9.26 -8.06
C LYS A 17 -15.03 -8.50 -6.75
N HIS A 18 -13.96 -7.83 -6.29
CA HIS A 18 -14.00 -6.99 -5.09
C HIS A 18 -15.09 -5.92 -5.18
N SER A 19 -15.16 -5.17 -6.28
CA SER A 19 -16.23 -4.17 -6.49
C SER A 19 -17.63 -4.79 -6.52
N SER A 20 -17.78 -6.03 -7.01
CA SER A 20 -19.07 -6.71 -7.04
C SER A 20 -19.56 -7.12 -5.64
N VAL A 21 -18.66 -7.45 -4.72
CA VAL A 21 -18.98 -7.90 -3.34
C VAL A 21 -18.89 -6.77 -2.30
N TYR A 22 -18.28 -5.63 -2.66
CA TYR A 22 -18.16 -4.49 -1.77
C TYR A 22 -19.51 -3.84 -1.50
N PRO A 23 -19.86 -3.50 -0.24
CA PRO A 23 -21.13 -2.86 0.07
C PRO A 23 -21.33 -1.55 -0.71
N SER A 24 -22.58 -1.22 -1.02
CA SER A 24 -22.96 0.05 -1.64
C SER A 24 -22.74 1.24 -0.68
N SER A 25 -22.65 2.47 -1.21
CA SER A 25 -22.49 3.67 -0.36
C SER A 25 -23.63 3.80 0.66
N SER A 26 -24.87 3.54 0.23
CA SER A 26 -26.05 3.58 1.11
C SER A 26 -25.98 2.55 2.24
N GLU A 27 -25.54 1.32 1.97
CA GLU A 27 -25.35 0.30 3.02
C GLU A 27 -24.26 0.74 4.02
N LEU A 28 -23.16 1.30 3.55
CA LEU A 28 -22.08 1.78 4.43
C LEU A 28 -22.50 2.99 5.27
N GLU A 29 -23.26 3.91 4.69
CA GLU A 29 -23.84 5.06 5.39
C GLU A 29 -24.84 4.60 6.44
N ALA A 30 -25.69 3.62 6.15
CA ALA A 30 -26.61 3.04 7.12
C ALA A 30 -25.85 2.36 8.28
N VAL A 31 -24.81 1.58 7.98
CA VAL A 31 -23.95 0.96 9.01
C VAL A 31 -23.28 2.02 9.89
N GLN A 32 -22.68 3.03 9.28
CA GLN A 32 -22.00 4.11 10.01
C GLN A 32 -22.99 4.91 10.87
N THR A 33 -24.19 5.18 10.36
CA THR A 33 -25.24 5.90 11.09
C THR A 33 -25.73 5.11 12.29
N LEU A 34 -26.05 3.82 12.12
CA LEU A 34 -26.47 2.94 13.22
C LEU A 34 -25.37 2.82 14.28
N VAL A 35 -24.13 2.54 13.89
CA VAL A 35 -23.00 2.40 14.82
C VAL A 35 -22.75 3.70 15.57
N SER A 36 -22.71 4.85 14.88
CA SER A 36 -22.47 6.16 15.51
C SER A 36 -23.60 6.56 16.46
N THR A 37 -24.86 6.30 16.11
CA THR A 37 -26.02 6.56 16.97
C THR A 37 -25.95 5.73 18.24
N VAL A 38 -25.69 4.42 18.11
CA VAL A 38 -25.63 3.53 19.28
C VAL A 38 -24.41 3.82 20.14
N GLU A 39 -23.25 4.15 19.56
CA GLU A 39 -22.07 4.60 20.31
C GLU A 39 -22.36 5.88 21.11
N GLY A 40 -23.00 6.88 20.49
CA GLY A 40 -23.42 8.10 21.17
C GLY A 40 -24.45 7.84 22.26
N ALA A 41 -25.44 6.98 22.00
CA ALA A 41 -26.46 6.62 22.98
C ALA A 41 -25.86 5.88 24.18
N LEU A 42 -24.96 4.91 23.94
CA LEU A 42 -24.26 4.19 25.01
C LEU A 42 -23.36 5.12 25.84
N LYS A 43 -22.75 6.13 25.22
CA LYS A 43 -22.04 7.17 25.95
C LYS A 43 -22.98 7.93 26.89
N HIS A 44 -24.17 8.33 26.43
CA HIS A 44 -25.16 8.98 27.29
C HIS A 44 -25.71 8.04 28.38
N VAL A 45 -25.84 6.74 28.11
CA VAL A 45 -26.18 5.74 29.14
C VAL A 45 -25.08 5.67 30.20
N SER A 46 -23.80 5.67 29.80
CA SER A 46 -22.66 5.73 30.73
C SER A 46 -22.74 6.97 31.61
N ASP A 47 -22.92 8.15 31.02
CA ASP A 47 -22.99 9.41 31.77
C ASP A 47 -24.18 9.41 32.76
N TRP A 48 -25.31 8.77 32.40
CA TRP A 48 -26.47 8.61 33.27
C TRP A 48 -26.23 7.65 34.43
N ILE A 49 -25.57 6.50 34.19
CA ILE A 49 -25.19 5.54 35.25
C ILE A 49 -24.24 6.21 36.24
N ASP A 50 -23.28 6.98 35.75
CA ASP A 50 -22.32 7.67 36.61
C ASP A 50 -23.00 8.75 37.46
N GLN A 51 -23.94 9.52 36.88
CA GLN A 51 -24.71 10.53 37.63
C GLN A 51 -25.64 9.93 38.69
N SER A 52 -26.30 8.82 38.38
CA SER A 52 -27.20 8.12 39.33
C SER A 52 -26.42 7.49 40.49
N ASN A 53 -25.22 6.96 40.25
CA ASN A 53 -24.33 6.51 41.32
C ASN A 53 -23.86 7.67 42.21
N VAL A 54 -23.49 8.82 41.66
CA VAL A 54 -23.08 10.00 42.46
C VAL A 54 -24.22 10.51 43.37
N GLN A 55 -25.47 10.44 42.92
CA GLN A 55 -26.63 10.81 43.75
C GLN A 55 -26.88 9.82 44.90
N SER A 56 -26.56 8.54 44.73
CA SER A 56 -26.70 7.53 45.80
C SER A 56 -25.60 7.62 46.88
N VAL A 57 -24.38 8.03 46.49
CA VAL A 57 -23.19 8.07 47.37
C VAL A 57 -23.12 9.34 48.24
N GLN A 58 -23.99 10.34 48.02
CA GLN A 58 -24.11 11.49 48.94
C GLN A 58 -24.61 11.12 50.36
N SER A 59 -24.85 9.84 50.65
CA SER A 59 -25.25 9.34 51.97
C SER A 59 -24.16 8.57 52.75
N ASN A 60 -22.98 8.26 52.19
CA ASN A 60 -21.87 7.69 53.00
C ASN A 60 -20.48 7.78 52.33
N SER A 61 -19.59 8.51 53.01
CA SER A 61 -18.10 8.49 53.00
C SER A 61 -17.30 8.47 51.69
N GLN A 62 -16.33 9.39 51.66
CA GLN A 62 -15.21 9.56 50.72
C GLN A 62 -14.62 8.26 50.14
N THR A 63 -14.85 8.04 48.85
CA THR A 63 -13.97 7.26 47.97
C THR A 63 -13.74 8.05 46.68
N ASP A 64 -12.49 8.11 46.21
CA ASP A 64 -12.06 8.86 45.02
C ASP A 64 -13.00 8.68 43.80
N PRO A 65 -13.29 9.73 43.01
CA PRO A 65 -14.15 9.68 41.84
C PRO A 65 -13.42 9.12 40.60
N SER A 66 -12.65 8.04 40.76
CA SER A 66 -11.76 7.55 39.71
C SER A 66 -12.38 6.41 38.90
N GLY A 67 -13.35 6.74 38.04
CA GLY A 67 -13.74 5.94 36.87
C GLY A 67 -15.16 5.35 36.91
N GLY A 68 -15.96 5.72 35.91
CA GLY A 68 -17.33 5.25 35.72
C GLY A 68 -17.47 3.73 35.55
N VAL A 69 -18.69 3.22 35.74
CA VAL A 69 -19.00 1.77 35.67
C VAL A 69 -18.74 1.21 34.27
N LEU A 70 -19.06 2.00 33.25
CA LEU A 70 -18.80 1.68 31.84
C LEU A 70 -17.53 2.42 31.40
N CYS A 71 -16.55 1.68 30.90
CA CYS A 71 -15.25 2.21 30.51
C CYS A 71 -15.23 2.72 29.06
N GLY A 72 -16.10 2.20 28.20
CA GLY A 72 -16.23 2.65 26.81
C GLY A 72 -16.77 1.60 25.85
N VAL A 73 -17.07 2.03 24.64
CA VAL A 73 -17.56 1.18 23.54
C VAL A 73 -16.45 0.96 22.54
N MET A 74 -16.27 -0.28 22.10
CA MET A 74 -15.27 -0.63 21.10
C MET A 74 -15.93 -1.36 19.92
N ARG A 75 -15.63 -0.91 18.71
CA ARG A 75 -15.98 -1.64 17.48
C ARG A 75 -15.17 -2.94 17.44
N ILE A 76 -15.83 -4.06 17.15
CA ILE A 76 -15.18 -5.35 16.92
C ILE A 76 -15.65 -5.98 15.60
N GLY A 77 -15.25 -7.22 15.35
CA GLY A 77 -15.73 -8.00 14.21
C GLY A 77 -15.46 -7.33 12.85
N LEU A 78 -16.43 -7.41 11.97
CA LEU A 78 -16.32 -6.96 10.57
C LEU A 78 -16.24 -5.45 10.43
N VAL A 79 -16.97 -4.73 11.30
CA VAL A 79 -17.01 -3.26 11.32
C VAL A 79 -15.62 -2.71 11.65
N ALA A 80 -15.02 -3.20 12.73
CA ALA A 80 -13.70 -2.76 13.15
C ALA A 80 -12.62 -3.11 12.12
N LYS A 81 -12.73 -4.25 11.45
CA LYS A 81 -11.74 -4.73 10.48
C LYS A 81 -11.95 -4.18 9.07
N GLY A 82 -13.05 -3.46 8.82
CA GLY A 82 -13.43 -3.02 7.48
C GLY A 82 -13.64 -4.18 6.52
N LEU A 83 -14.18 -5.31 6.99
CA LEU A 83 -14.35 -6.54 6.21
C LEU A 83 -15.79 -6.79 5.74
N LEU A 84 -16.66 -5.78 5.87
CA LEU A 84 -18.04 -5.84 5.39
C LEU A 84 -18.10 -6.13 3.88
N ILE A 85 -19.00 -7.03 3.51
CA ILE A 85 -19.40 -7.38 2.14
C ILE A 85 -20.92 -7.17 2.01
N LYS A 86 -21.44 -7.12 0.78
CA LYS A 86 -22.88 -6.97 0.53
C LYS A 86 -23.69 -8.00 1.32
N GLN A 87 -24.86 -7.59 1.81
CA GLN A 87 -25.78 -8.41 2.62
C GLN A 87 -25.29 -8.76 4.02
N ASP A 88 -24.16 -8.22 4.48
CA ASP A 88 -23.81 -8.29 5.90
C ASP A 88 -24.77 -7.42 6.70
N MET A 89 -25.71 -8.06 7.39
CA MET A 89 -26.69 -7.39 8.24
C MET A 89 -26.25 -7.34 9.72
N ASP A 90 -25.32 -8.21 10.11
CA ASP A 90 -24.92 -8.38 11.50
C ASP A 90 -23.66 -7.56 11.80
N LEU A 91 -23.76 -6.70 12.81
CA LEU A 91 -22.71 -5.80 13.27
C LEU A 91 -22.43 -6.07 14.74
N GLU A 92 -21.19 -5.83 15.18
CA GLU A 92 -20.76 -6.18 16.54
C GLU A 92 -20.00 -5.05 17.22
N LEU A 93 -20.37 -4.76 18.46
CA LEU A 93 -19.67 -3.88 19.41
C LEU A 93 -19.42 -4.61 20.72
N VAL A 94 -18.39 -4.17 21.44
CA VAL A 94 -18.17 -4.55 22.84
C VAL A 94 -18.33 -3.33 23.72
N LEU A 95 -19.19 -3.45 24.73
CA LEU A 95 -19.30 -2.49 25.82
C LEU A 95 -18.39 -2.96 26.96
N MET A 96 -17.34 -2.18 27.24
CA MET A 96 -16.37 -2.49 28.27
C MET A 96 -16.87 -2.01 29.63
N CYS A 97 -17.00 -2.94 30.58
CA CYS A 97 -17.35 -2.68 31.96
C CYS A 97 -16.08 -2.71 32.83
N ARG A 98 -16.06 -1.91 33.90
CA ARG A 98 -14.97 -1.93 34.87
C ARG A 98 -14.97 -3.24 35.65
N GLU A 99 -16.12 -3.59 36.21
CA GLU A 99 -16.35 -4.84 36.94
C GLU A 99 -16.98 -5.91 36.04
N LYS A 100 -17.01 -7.15 36.52
CA LYS A 100 -17.66 -8.28 35.84
C LYS A 100 -19.13 -7.94 35.54
N PRO A 101 -19.56 -7.96 34.26
CA PRO A 101 -20.91 -7.57 33.91
C PRO A 101 -21.96 -8.53 34.48
N THR A 102 -23.04 -7.96 34.98
CA THR A 102 -24.15 -8.65 35.60
C THR A 102 -25.43 -8.54 34.75
N GLU A 103 -26.39 -9.42 35.00
CA GLU A 103 -27.73 -9.35 34.38
C GLU A 103 -28.45 -8.05 34.75
N THR A 104 -28.27 -7.57 35.98
CA THR A 104 -28.80 -6.29 36.46
C THR A 104 -28.26 -5.11 35.65
N LEU A 105 -26.95 -5.07 35.38
CA LEU A 105 -26.33 -4.05 34.53
C LEU A 105 -26.83 -4.15 33.09
N LEU A 106 -26.94 -5.36 32.54
CA LEU A 106 -27.48 -5.58 31.20
C LEU A 106 -28.91 -5.04 31.07
N CYS A 107 -29.76 -5.28 32.08
CA CYS A 107 -31.12 -4.76 32.12
C CYS A 107 -31.14 -3.23 32.19
N ALA A 108 -30.35 -2.64 33.10
CA ALA A 108 -30.28 -1.19 33.26
C ALA A 108 -29.83 -0.47 31.98
N VAL A 109 -28.85 -1.03 31.25
CA VAL A 109 -28.40 -0.51 29.96
C VAL A 109 -29.48 -0.69 28.89
N CYS A 110 -30.11 -1.87 28.81
CA CYS A 110 -31.15 -2.15 27.82
C CYS A 110 -32.39 -1.26 27.98
N ASP A 111 -32.80 -0.95 29.20
CA ASP A 111 -33.99 -0.14 29.48
C ASP A 111 -33.73 1.35 29.19
N ASN A 112 -32.51 1.82 29.43
CA ASN A 112 -32.13 3.22 29.17
C ASN A 112 -31.72 3.49 27.72
N LEU A 113 -31.19 2.51 27.00
CA LEU A 113 -30.66 2.71 25.66
C LEU A 113 -31.70 3.29 24.67
N PRO A 114 -32.96 2.80 24.59
CA PRO A 114 -34.00 3.39 23.75
C PRO A 114 -34.27 4.86 24.06
N LEU A 115 -34.27 5.23 25.34
CA LEU A 115 -34.53 6.60 25.79
C LEU A 115 -33.42 7.56 25.35
N GLN A 116 -32.17 7.09 25.30
CA GLN A 116 -31.05 7.91 24.83
C GLN A 116 -30.98 7.96 23.29
N ILE A 117 -31.33 6.87 22.60
CA ILE A 117 -31.42 6.85 21.13
C ILE A 117 -32.46 7.87 20.64
N GLN A 118 -33.63 7.93 21.28
CA GLN A 118 -34.70 8.87 20.91
C GLN A 118 -34.29 10.34 21.04
N LYS A 119 -33.27 10.66 21.86
CA LYS A 119 -32.73 12.03 21.97
C LYS A 119 -31.78 12.39 20.84
N LEU A 120 -31.13 11.39 20.24
CA LEU A 120 -30.12 11.59 19.19
C LEU A 120 -30.73 11.54 17.79
N THR A 121 -31.80 10.77 17.61
CA THR A 121 -32.42 10.56 16.31
C THR A 121 -33.92 10.32 16.43
N GLU A 122 -34.65 10.77 15.42
CA GLU A 122 -36.09 10.50 15.26
C GLU A 122 -36.37 9.08 14.76
N GLU A 123 -35.32 8.35 14.36
CA GLU A 123 -35.44 6.99 13.88
C GLU A 123 -35.78 6.00 14.99
N LYS A 124 -36.67 5.05 14.67
CA LYS A 124 -37.09 4.01 15.60
C LYS A 124 -36.15 2.81 15.49
N TYR A 125 -35.63 2.38 16.63
CA TYR A 125 -34.83 1.17 16.77
C TYR A 125 -35.49 0.23 17.78
N GLU A 126 -35.50 -1.06 17.46
CA GLU A 126 -35.97 -2.10 18.37
C GLU A 126 -34.79 -2.61 19.19
N VAL A 127 -34.88 -2.53 20.52
CA VAL A 127 -33.80 -2.94 21.43
C VAL A 127 -34.26 -4.15 22.22
N HIS A 128 -33.50 -5.24 22.15
CA HIS A 128 -33.77 -6.49 22.84
C HIS A 128 -32.56 -6.92 23.67
N ARG A 129 -32.78 -7.28 24.93
CA ARG A 129 -31.75 -7.93 25.75
C ARG A 129 -31.68 -9.43 25.44
N CYS A 130 -30.46 -9.95 25.38
CA CYS A 130 -30.17 -11.37 25.21
C CYS A 130 -29.18 -11.82 26.30
N VAL A 131 -29.74 -12.21 27.46
CA VAL A 131 -28.97 -12.72 28.61
C VAL A 131 -28.06 -13.91 28.25
N PRO A 132 -28.49 -14.95 27.50
CA PRO A 132 -27.62 -16.10 27.20
C PRO A 132 -26.43 -15.75 26.28
N GLU A 133 -26.49 -14.62 25.58
CA GLU A 133 -25.37 -14.14 24.77
C GLU A 133 -24.58 -13.00 25.42
N ALA A 134 -24.92 -12.64 26.67
CA ALA A 134 -24.37 -11.49 27.38
C ALA A 134 -24.45 -10.18 26.55
N ALA A 135 -25.52 -10.01 25.77
CA ALA A 135 -25.58 -8.99 24.73
C ALA A 135 -26.92 -8.25 24.66
N ILE A 136 -26.88 -7.06 24.07
CA ILE A 136 -28.03 -6.24 23.68
C ILE A 136 -28.07 -6.20 22.16
N LEU A 137 -29.22 -6.52 21.57
CA LEU A 137 -29.48 -6.47 20.14
C LEU A 137 -30.23 -5.19 19.81
N VAL A 138 -29.68 -4.38 18.91
CA VAL A 138 -30.31 -3.18 18.37
C VAL A 138 -30.63 -3.43 16.90
N CYS A 139 -31.92 -3.54 16.59
CA CYS A 139 -32.42 -3.83 15.25
C CYS A 139 -32.95 -2.55 14.59
N CYS A 140 -32.51 -2.28 13.37
CA CYS A 140 -33.04 -1.21 12.55
C CYS A 140 -34.38 -1.63 11.93
N THR A 141 -35.40 -0.77 12.01
CA THR A 141 -36.71 -1.03 11.38
C THR A 141 -36.76 -0.63 9.90
N LYS A 142 -35.81 0.21 9.44
CA LYS A 142 -35.70 0.62 8.04
C LYS A 142 -34.92 -0.43 7.24
N GLU A 143 -35.19 -0.55 5.94
CA GLU A 143 -34.38 -1.38 5.05
C GLU A 143 -33.07 -0.65 4.68
N PRO A 144 -31.90 -1.31 4.75
CA PRO A 144 -31.67 -2.70 5.15
C PRO A 144 -31.80 -2.92 6.67
N LYS A 145 -32.38 -4.06 7.06
CA LYS A 145 -32.60 -4.45 8.47
C LYS A 145 -31.28 -4.88 9.12
N LEU A 146 -30.47 -3.90 9.49
CA LEU A 146 -29.22 -4.12 10.22
C LEU A 146 -29.51 -4.51 11.67
N THR A 147 -28.73 -5.48 12.16
CA THR A 147 -28.76 -5.94 13.56
C THR A 147 -27.39 -5.66 14.18
N LEU A 148 -27.36 -4.81 15.21
CA LEU A 148 -26.16 -4.49 15.96
C LEU A 148 -26.17 -5.20 17.31
N LYS A 149 -25.23 -6.11 17.50
CA LYS A 149 -25.01 -6.84 18.76
C LYS A 149 -23.98 -6.13 19.61
N VAL A 150 -24.38 -5.65 20.77
CA VAL A 150 -23.53 -5.03 21.79
C VAL A 150 -23.29 -6.04 22.91
N THR A 151 -22.10 -6.64 22.96
CA THR A 151 -21.76 -7.63 24.00
C THR A 151 -21.08 -6.94 25.18
N LEU A 152 -21.53 -7.23 26.40
CA LEU A 152 -20.92 -6.68 27.62
C LEU A 152 -19.76 -7.57 28.06
N SER A 153 -18.62 -6.97 28.40
CA SER A 153 -17.46 -7.71 28.91
C SER A 153 -16.56 -6.82 29.79
N SER A 154 -15.74 -7.45 30.62
CA SER A 154 -14.78 -6.77 31.50
C SER A 154 -13.40 -7.43 31.43
N PRO A 155 -12.30 -6.66 31.49
CA PRO A 155 -10.94 -7.22 31.54
C PRO A 155 -10.74 -8.20 32.72
N GLN A 156 -11.45 -7.98 33.83
CA GLN A 156 -11.36 -8.83 35.03
C GLN A 156 -11.80 -10.28 34.77
N MET A 157 -12.70 -10.51 33.80
CA MET A 157 -13.11 -11.86 33.36
C MET A 157 -11.96 -12.72 32.86
N ARG A 158 -10.84 -12.11 32.45
CA ARG A 158 -9.62 -12.82 32.04
C ARG A 158 -8.64 -13.00 33.20
N GLU A 159 -8.64 -12.11 34.18
CA GLU A 159 -7.69 -12.12 35.30
C GLU A 159 -7.93 -13.30 36.25
N ASP A 160 -9.19 -13.72 36.49
CA ASP A 160 -9.41 -14.89 37.38
C ASP A 160 -8.91 -16.21 36.78
N MET A 161 -8.67 -16.29 35.46
CA MET A 161 -8.01 -17.46 34.88
C MET A 161 -6.52 -17.57 35.29
N GLU A 162 -5.94 -16.47 35.76
CA GLU A 162 -4.52 -16.34 36.10
C GLU A 162 -4.26 -16.16 37.61
N GLY A 163 -5.29 -15.93 38.44
CA GLY A 163 -5.18 -16.01 39.90
C GLY A 163 -6.31 -15.32 40.70
N VAL A 164 -6.57 -15.88 41.90
CA VAL A 164 -7.51 -15.50 42.98
C VAL A 164 -8.96 -15.27 42.53
N GLU A 165 -9.81 -16.27 42.78
CA GLU A 165 -11.27 -16.13 42.71
C GLU A 165 -11.74 -15.11 43.77
N LEU A 166 -11.92 -13.85 43.35
CA LEU A 166 -12.85 -12.95 44.02
C LEU A 166 -14.24 -13.56 43.86
N SER A 167 -15.02 -13.62 44.94
CA SER A 167 -16.37 -14.19 44.93
C SER A 167 -17.19 -13.60 43.80
N ASP A 168 -17.57 -14.43 42.83
CA ASP A 168 -18.36 -14.01 41.68
C ASP A 168 -19.76 -13.55 42.13
N PRO A 169 -20.30 -12.45 41.58
CA PRO A 169 -21.67 -12.05 41.83
C PRO A 169 -22.64 -13.10 41.30
N ALA A 170 -23.73 -13.35 42.04
CA ALA A 170 -24.70 -14.41 41.72
C ALA A 170 -25.43 -14.20 40.37
N ASP A 171 -25.49 -12.97 39.88
CA ASP A 171 -26.14 -12.54 38.63
C ASP A 171 -25.13 -12.28 37.50
N MET A 172 -23.94 -12.89 37.55
CA MET A 172 -22.90 -12.74 36.53
C MET A 172 -23.34 -13.28 35.16
N LEU A 173 -23.04 -12.54 34.09
CA LEU A 173 -23.28 -13.00 32.72
C LEU A 173 -22.37 -14.17 32.33
N ASP A 174 -22.74 -14.90 31.26
CA ASP A 174 -21.98 -16.06 30.81
C ASP A 174 -20.50 -15.72 30.53
N ARG A 175 -19.62 -16.28 31.35
CA ARG A 175 -18.16 -16.09 31.29
C ARG A 175 -17.62 -16.43 29.91
N HIS A 176 -18.13 -17.47 29.27
CA HIS A 176 -17.63 -17.89 27.96
C HIS A 176 -17.89 -16.82 26.90
N ARG A 177 -19.10 -16.26 26.83
CA ARG A 177 -19.45 -15.18 25.88
C ARG A 177 -18.65 -13.91 26.12
N CYS A 178 -18.46 -13.52 27.38
CA CYS A 178 -17.62 -12.37 27.72
C CYS A 178 -16.16 -12.56 27.28
N LEU A 179 -15.60 -13.77 27.42
CA LEU A 179 -14.25 -14.08 26.95
C LEU A 179 -14.14 -14.08 25.42
N VAL A 180 -15.15 -14.59 24.70
CA VAL A 180 -15.23 -14.52 23.23
C VAL A 180 -15.23 -13.07 22.75
N ALA A 181 -15.96 -12.17 23.42
CA ALA A 181 -15.96 -10.74 23.11
C ALA A 181 -14.57 -10.10 23.32
N LEU A 182 -13.84 -10.47 24.39
CA LEU A 182 -12.47 -9.99 24.62
C LEU A 182 -11.46 -10.57 23.62
N ALA A 183 -11.67 -11.80 23.16
CA ALA A 183 -10.89 -12.37 22.06
C ALA A 183 -11.13 -11.59 20.76
N ALA A 184 -12.40 -11.34 20.40
CA ALA A 184 -12.76 -10.53 19.24
C ALA A 184 -12.18 -9.11 19.29
N LEU A 185 -12.14 -8.50 20.48
CA LEU A 185 -11.50 -7.20 20.69
C LEU A 185 -9.99 -7.25 20.43
N ARG A 186 -9.30 -8.28 20.91
CA ARG A 186 -7.87 -8.50 20.62
C ARG A 186 -7.63 -8.74 19.13
N HIS A 187 -8.48 -9.54 18.49
CA HIS A 187 -8.41 -9.80 17.06
C HIS A 187 -8.56 -8.50 16.26
N ALA A 188 -9.50 -7.62 16.64
CA ALA A 188 -9.67 -6.31 16.00
C ALA A 188 -8.41 -5.42 16.15
N LYS A 189 -7.84 -5.34 17.37
CA LYS A 189 -6.59 -4.59 17.60
C LYS A 189 -5.41 -5.14 16.81
N TRP A 190 -5.25 -6.47 16.80
CA TRP A 190 -4.22 -7.15 16.02
C TRP A 190 -4.41 -6.89 14.53
N PHE A 191 -5.64 -6.99 14.02
CA PHE A 191 -5.96 -6.77 12.61
C PHE A 191 -5.59 -5.36 12.17
N GLN A 192 -5.96 -4.36 12.97
CA GLN A 192 -5.62 -2.96 12.75
C GLN A 192 -4.10 -2.75 12.70
N ALA A 193 -3.35 -3.38 13.60
CA ALA A 193 -1.90 -3.24 13.66
C ALA A 193 -1.15 -4.03 12.57
N ARG A 194 -1.68 -5.17 12.13
CA ARG A 194 -0.94 -6.15 11.29
C ARG A 194 -1.44 -6.23 9.86
N VAL A 195 -2.73 -6.09 9.63
CA VAL A 195 -3.36 -6.32 8.32
C VAL A 195 -3.58 -5.02 7.55
N ASN A 196 -3.99 -3.94 8.20
CA ASN A 196 -4.33 -2.70 7.50
C ASN A 196 -3.17 -2.05 6.75
N GLY A 197 -1.93 -2.26 7.21
CA GLY A 197 -0.73 -1.82 6.51
C GLY A 197 -0.33 -2.69 5.31
N LEU A 198 -0.91 -3.89 5.15
CA LEU A 198 -0.55 -4.83 4.10
C LEU A 198 -1.34 -4.55 2.82
N LYS A 199 -0.61 -4.12 1.77
CA LYS A 199 -1.18 -3.87 0.46
C LYS A 199 -1.97 -5.08 -0.06
N SER A 200 -3.18 -4.82 -0.53
CA SER A 200 -4.11 -5.83 -1.09
C SER A 200 -4.70 -6.83 -0.09
N CYS A 201 -4.23 -6.92 1.16
CA CYS A 201 -4.68 -7.95 2.10
C CYS A 201 -6.17 -7.86 2.43
N VAL A 202 -6.67 -6.66 2.75
CA VAL A 202 -8.10 -6.42 3.04
C VAL A 202 -8.99 -6.75 1.83
N ILE A 203 -8.52 -6.44 0.62
CA ILE A 203 -9.23 -6.76 -0.64
C ILE A 203 -9.37 -8.27 -0.79
N ILE A 204 -8.28 -9.00 -0.57
CA ILE A 204 -8.26 -10.47 -0.67
C ILE A 204 -9.13 -11.11 0.40
N LEU A 205 -9.10 -10.59 1.64
CA LEU A 205 -9.95 -11.08 2.72
C LEU A 205 -11.44 -10.96 2.39
N ARG A 206 -11.89 -9.84 1.82
CA ARG A 206 -13.30 -9.69 1.40
C ARG A 206 -13.69 -10.71 0.33
N ILE A 207 -12.81 -10.95 -0.65
CA ILE A 207 -13.06 -11.93 -1.72
C ILE A 207 -13.09 -13.36 -1.18
N LEU A 208 -12.13 -13.72 -0.32
CA LEU A 208 -12.08 -15.06 0.26
C LEU A 208 -13.21 -15.30 1.26
N ARG A 209 -13.69 -14.25 1.93
CA ARG A 209 -14.88 -14.32 2.77
C ARG A 209 -16.15 -14.53 1.94
N ASP A 210 -16.32 -13.79 0.84
CA ASP A 210 -17.38 -14.07 -0.15
C ASP A 210 -17.30 -15.51 -0.67
N MET A 211 -16.10 -15.98 -0.98
CA MET A 211 -15.88 -17.37 -1.41
C MET A 211 -16.23 -18.39 -0.33
N SER A 212 -15.91 -18.12 0.94
CA SER A 212 -16.27 -18.97 2.08
C SER A 212 -17.77 -18.99 2.36
N ASN A 213 -18.49 -17.91 2.03
CA ASN A 213 -19.95 -17.85 2.14
C ASN A 213 -20.64 -18.61 1.01
N ARG A 214 -20.06 -18.64 -0.20
CA ARG A 214 -20.65 -19.31 -1.37
C ARG A 214 -20.30 -20.79 -1.47
N LEU A 215 -19.09 -21.16 -1.07
CA LEU A 215 -18.55 -22.51 -1.22
C LEU A 215 -18.46 -23.22 0.15
N PRO A 216 -19.29 -24.24 0.40
CA PRO A 216 -19.29 -24.97 1.68
C PRO A 216 -17.92 -25.56 2.04
N ALA A 217 -17.13 -25.98 1.05
CA ALA A 217 -15.80 -26.52 1.27
C ALA A 217 -14.80 -25.51 1.87
N TRP A 218 -15.12 -24.22 1.90
CA TRP A 218 -14.29 -23.15 2.46
C TRP A 218 -14.84 -22.58 3.77
N GLU A 219 -16.03 -23.03 4.19
CA GLU A 219 -16.73 -22.59 5.39
C GLU A 219 -15.89 -22.76 6.67
N PRO A 220 -15.13 -23.86 6.87
CA PRO A 220 -14.30 -24.04 8.07
C PRO A 220 -13.18 -23.00 8.26
N LEU A 221 -12.79 -22.27 7.22
CA LEU A 221 -11.82 -21.17 7.33
C LEU A 221 -12.45 -19.84 7.71
N LYS A 222 -13.77 -19.71 7.64
CA LYS A 222 -14.48 -18.45 7.80
C LYS A 222 -14.16 -17.82 9.16
N GLY A 223 -13.85 -16.51 9.13
CA GLY A 223 -13.51 -15.74 10.32
C GLY A 223 -12.02 -15.69 10.61
N TRP A 224 -11.64 -15.96 11.86
CA TRP A 224 -10.29 -15.75 12.36
C TRP A 224 -9.19 -16.56 11.66
N PRO A 225 -9.38 -17.86 11.33
CA PRO A 225 -8.36 -18.63 10.61
C PRO A 225 -8.02 -18.03 9.24
N LEU A 226 -9.01 -17.60 8.48
CA LEU A 226 -8.81 -16.96 7.17
C LEU A 226 -8.02 -15.64 7.29
N GLU A 227 -8.32 -14.83 8.31
CA GLU A 227 -7.60 -13.58 8.59
C GLU A 227 -6.11 -13.82 8.84
N LEU A 228 -5.78 -14.80 9.68
CA LEU A 228 -4.40 -15.16 10.00
C LEU A 228 -3.63 -15.75 8.81
N ILE A 229 -4.27 -16.62 8.02
CA ILE A 229 -3.63 -17.21 6.84
C ILE A 229 -3.31 -16.13 5.80
N CYS A 230 -4.24 -15.20 5.56
CA CYS A 230 -4.01 -14.11 4.61
C CYS A 230 -2.87 -13.20 5.06
N GLU A 231 -2.85 -12.81 6.33
CA GLU A 231 -1.76 -12.00 6.89
C GLU A 231 -0.42 -12.72 6.72
N LYS A 232 -0.31 -13.98 7.19
CA LYS A 232 0.95 -14.73 7.13
C LYS A 232 1.41 -14.96 5.69
N ALA A 233 0.50 -15.30 4.78
CA ALA A 233 0.84 -15.55 3.39
C ALA A 233 1.39 -14.30 2.68
N ILE A 234 0.79 -13.13 2.95
CA ILE A 234 1.16 -11.86 2.30
C ILE A 234 2.34 -11.17 3.02
N ALA A 235 2.35 -11.17 4.35
CA ALA A 235 3.39 -10.53 5.17
C ALA A 235 4.75 -11.21 5.04
N THR A 236 4.79 -12.51 4.70
CA THR A 236 6.05 -13.24 4.45
C THR A 236 6.71 -12.87 3.12
N CYS A 237 6.07 -12.05 2.29
CA CYS A 237 6.65 -11.58 1.05
C CYS A 237 7.59 -10.37 1.26
N ASN A 238 8.74 -10.39 0.59
CA ASN A 238 9.77 -9.33 0.68
C ASN A 238 9.43 -8.06 -0.13
N ARG A 239 8.22 -7.97 -0.68
CA ARG A 239 7.74 -6.82 -1.48
C ARG A 239 6.22 -6.71 -1.42
N PRO A 240 5.65 -5.51 -1.62
CA PRO A 240 4.21 -5.34 -1.75
C PRO A 240 3.68 -6.08 -2.99
N LEU A 241 2.57 -6.79 -2.83
CA LEU A 241 1.92 -7.56 -3.89
C LEU A 241 0.73 -6.81 -4.50
N GLY A 242 0.53 -6.99 -5.81
CA GLY A 242 -0.74 -6.66 -6.47
C GLY A 242 -1.87 -7.57 -5.99
N ALA A 243 -3.12 -7.27 -6.33
CA ALA A 243 -4.27 -8.02 -5.82
C ALA A 243 -4.30 -9.46 -6.37
N GLY A 244 -4.11 -9.66 -7.68
CA GLY A 244 -4.02 -10.97 -8.31
C GLY A 244 -2.85 -11.80 -7.79
N GLU A 245 -1.70 -11.16 -7.54
CA GLU A 245 -0.54 -11.82 -6.96
C GLU A 245 -0.73 -12.18 -5.48
N ALA A 246 -1.36 -11.29 -4.69
CA ALA A 246 -1.70 -11.56 -3.29
C ALA A 246 -2.67 -12.74 -3.16
N LEU A 247 -3.72 -12.79 -3.99
CA LEU A 247 -4.65 -13.93 -4.01
C LEU A 247 -3.91 -15.22 -4.34
N ARG A 248 -3.02 -15.18 -5.36
CA ARG A 248 -2.22 -16.34 -5.75
C ARG A 248 -1.34 -16.82 -4.61
N ARG A 249 -0.72 -15.89 -3.87
CA ARG A 249 0.13 -16.21 -2.73
C ARG A 249 -0.63 -16.89 -1.60
N VAL A 250 -1.86 -16.45 -1.32
CA VAL A 250 -2.74 -17.13 -0.35
C VAL A 250 -3.09 -18.54 -0.82
N MET A 251 -3.45 -18.70 -2.10
CA MET A 251 -3.73 -20.02 -2.68
C MET A 251 -2.50 -20.95 -2.65
N GLU A 252 -1.29 -20.43 -2.88
CA GLU A 252 -0.04 -21.19 -2.73
C GLU A 252 0.20 -21.66 -1.28
N CYS A 253 -0.07 -20.80 -0.31
CA CYS A 253 0.07 -21.11 1.11
C CYS A 253 -0.89 -22.23 1.54
N LEU A 254 -2.14 -22.17 1.07
CA LEU A 254 -3.13 -23.22 1.32
C LEU A 254 -2.77 -24.51 0.57
N ALA A 255 -2.41 -24.39 -0.71
CA ALA A 255 -2.06 -25.52 -1.57
C ALA A 255 -0.81 -26.30 -1.11
N SER A 256 0.09 -25.65 -0.36
CA SER A 256 1.26 -26.32 0.22
C SER A 256 0.91 -27.27 1.39
N GLY A 257 -0.35 -27.33 1.80
CA GLY A 257 -0.81 -28.22 2.87
C GLY A 257 -0.57 -27.68 4.27
N ILE A 258 -0.58 -26.35 4.46
CA ILE A 258 -0.39 -25.73 5.79
C ILE A 258 -1.45 -26.17 6.81
N LEU A 259 -2.63 -26.58 6.33
CA LEU A 259 -3.75 -27.04 7.15
C LEU A 259 -3.72 -28.55 7.45
N LEU A 260 -2.89 -29.33 6.75
CA LEU A 260 -2.90 -30.79 6.87
C LEU A 260 -2.30 -31.25 8.21
N PRO A 261 -2.72 -32.43 8.71
CA PRO A 261 -2.12 -33.05 9.90
C PRO A 261 -0.60 -33.16 9.78
N GLY A 262 0.12 -32.83 10.86
CA GLY A 262 1.58 -32.78 10.88
C GLY A 262 2.19 -31.50 10.30
N GLY A 263 1.38 -30.56 9.81
CA GLY A 263 1.81 -29.21 9.48
C GLY A 263 2.17 -28.36 10.71
N PRO A 264 2.75 -27.17 10.53
CA PRO A 264 3.13 -26.27 11.62
C PRO A 264 1.91 -25.72 12.40
N GLY A 265 0.69 -25.90 11.90
CA GLY A 265 -0.54 -25.35 12.48
C GLY A 265 -0.66 -23.83 12.32
N LEU A 266 -1.78 -23.29 12.81
CA LEU A 266 -2.06 -21.86 12.78
C LEU A 266 -2.20 -21.34 14.21
N HIS A 267 -1.11 -20.79 14.73
CA HIS A 267 -1.08 -20.27 16.09
C HIS A 267 -1.75 -18.90 16.19
N ASP A 268 -2.58 -18.76 17.22
CA ASP A 268 -3.24 -17.51 17.55
C ASP A 268 -2.25 -16.52 18.22
N PRO A 269 -1.94 -15.38 17.59
CA PRO A 269 -1.06 -14.36 18.18
C PRO A 269 -1.74 -13.53 19.27
N CYS A 270 -3.06 -13.62 19.42
CA CYS A 270 -3.83 -12.90 20.42
C CYS A 270 -3.96 -13.68 21.73
N GLU A 271 -3.66 -14.96 21.76
CA GLU A 271 -3.68 -15.79 22.98
C GLU A 271 -2.30 -15.96 23.61
N LYS A 272 -2.26 -15.97 24.96
CA LYS A 272 -1.02 -16.18 25.72
C LYS A 272 -0.56 -17.63 25.64
N LYS A 273 -1.50 -18.57 25.74
CA LYS A 273 -1.25 -20.00 25.58
C LYS A 273 -1.16 -20.30 24.09
N LEU A 274 -0.24 -21.21 23.72
CA LEU A 274 -0.06 -21.63 22.34
C LEU A 274 -1.32 -22.35 21.84
N THR A 275 -2.22 -21.58 21.22
CA THR A 275 -3.56 -22.04 20.83
C THR A 275 -3.58 -22.19 19.32
N ASN A 276 -3.95 -23.37 18.83
CA ASN A 276 -4.13 -23.61 17.40
C ASN A 276 -5.57 -23.26 17.01
N THR A 277 -5.75 -22.31 16.10
CA THR A 277 -7.07 -21.85 15.66
C THR A 277 -7.80 -22.87 14.78
N LEU A 278 -7.10 -23.89 14.30
CA LEU A 278 -7.64 -24.94 13.44
C LEU A 278 -8.15 -26.17 14.22
N THR A 279 -8.23 -26.09 15.55
CA THR A 279 -8.65 -27.22 16.41
C THR A 279 -10.07 -27.72 16.14
N ALA A 280 -10.96 -26.86 15.64
CA ALA A 280 -12.32 -27.22 15.27
C ALA A 280 -12.41 -27.86 13.86
N MET A 281 -11.37 -27.76 13.04
CA MET A 281 -11.35 -28.25 11.67
C MET A 281 -11.02 -29.75 11.66
N THR A 282 -11.79 -30.52 10.91
CA THR A 282 -11.54 -31.94 10.68
C THR A 282 -10.47 -32.17 9.62
N ASP A 283 -9.82 -33.33 9.65
CA ASP A 283 -8.81 -33.69 8.66
C ASP A 283 -9.37 -33.74 7.23
N GLU A 284 -10.62 -34.18 7.07
CA GLU A 284 -11.34 -34.23 5.78
C GLU A 284 -11.59 -32.81 5.23
N GLU A 285 -12.00 -31.88 6.08
CA GLU A 285 -12.18 -30.47 5.70
C GLU A 285 -10.84 -29.83 5.30
N ALA A 286 -9.78 -30.10 6.06
CA ALA A 286 -8.44 -29.61 5.77
C ALA A 286 -7.91 -30.14 4.42
N GLU A 287 -8.15 -31.42 4.11
CA GLU A 287 -7.84 -32.03 2.82
C GLU A 287 -8.64 -31.38 1.69
N ALA A 288 -9.96 -31.21 1.88
CA ALA A 288 -10.84 -30.60 0.88
C ALA A 288 -10.41 -29.16 0.54
N ILE A 289 -10.09 -28.34 1.54
CA ILE A 289 -9.58 -26.98 1.34
C ILE A 289 -8.26 -27.01 0.59
N THR A 290 -7.34 -27.90 0.98
CA THR A 290 -6.02 -28.03 0.35
C THR A 290 -6.14 -28.43 -1.12
N TYR A 291 -6.97 -29.43 -1.43
CA TYR A 291 -7.27 -29.87 -2.79
C TYR A 291 -7.87 -28.74 -3.64
N ASN A 292 -8.85 -28.02 -3.10
CA ASN A 292 -9.50 -26.91 -3.77
C ASN A 292 -8.52 -25.76 -4.04
N ALA A 293 -7.63 -25.44 -3.09
CA ALA A 293 -6.58 -24.44 -3.27
C ALA A 293 -5.57 -24.87 -4.35
N GLN A 294 -5.17 -26.15 -4.40
CA GLN A 294 -4.30 -26.70 -5.44
C GLN A 294 -4.96 -26.65 -6.83
N HIS A 295 -6.26 -26.89 -6.93
CA HIS A 295 -7.02 -26.75 -8.16
C HIS A 295 -7.10 -25.27 -8.59
N ALA A 296 -7.48 -24.38 -7.67
CA ALA A 296 -7.55 -22.93 -7.91
C ALA A 296 -6.20 -22.37 -8.38
N LEU A 297 -5.10 -22.76 -7.75
CA LEU A 297 -3.76 -22.30 -8.12
C LEU A 297 -3.40 -22.69 -9.56
N ARG A 298 -3.76 -23.91 -9.99
CA ARG A 298 -3.58 -24.36 -11.39
C ARG A 298 -4.41 -23.52 -12.34
N LEU A 299 -5.70 -23.31 -12.05
CA LEU A 299 -6.57 -22.44 -12.86
C LEU A 299 -5.98 -21.03 -13.00
N MET A 300 -5.55 -20.43 -11.90
CA MET A 300 -4.88 -19.13 -11.91
C MET A 300 -3.60 -19.17 -12.75
N ALA A 301 -2.78 -20.22 -12.64
CA ALA A 301 -1.57 -20.38 -13.44
C ALA A 301 -1.85 -20.51 -14.95
N PHE A 302 -3.03 -20.98 -15.34
CA PHE A 302 -3.47 -21.04 -16.74
C PHE A 302 -4.36 -19.85 -17.17
N GLY A 303 -4.39 -18.76 -16.38
CA GLY A 303 -5.12 -17.54 -16.74
C GLY A 303 -6.64 -17.65 -16.62
N GLN A 304 -7.12 -18.64 -15.86
CA GLN A 304 -8.54 -18.93 -15.62
C GLN A 304 -8.99 -18.49 -14.23
N ILE A 305 -8.43 -17.39 -13.72
CA ILE A 305 -8.77 -16.83 -12.40
C ILE A 305 -10.26 -16.50 -12.25
N TYR A 306 -10.93 -16.12 -13.35
CA TYR A 306 -12.37 -15.84 -13.36
C TYR A 306 -13.21 -17.05 -12.93
N LYS A 307 -12.74 -18.29 -13.20
CA LYS A 307 -13.40 -19.51 -12.71
C LYS A 307 -13.27 -19.66 -11.20
N VAL A 308 -12.12 -19.31 -10.64
CA VAL A 308 -11.89 -19.34 -9.19
C VAL A 308 -12.76 -18.30 -8.47
N LEU A 309 -12.94 -17.13 -9.09
CA LEU A 309 -13.76 -16.05 -8.55
C LEU A 309 -15.26 -16.21 -8.87
N GLU A 310 -15.64 -17.26 -9.59
CA GLU A 310 -17.00 -17.49 -10.12
C GLU A 310 -17.58 -16.23 -10.77
N MET A 311 -16.87 -15.74 -11.78
CA MET A 311 -17.29 -14.60 -12.59
C MET A 311 -17.00 -14.86 -14.05
N ASP A 312 -17.65 -14.10 -14.92
CA ASP A 312 -17.37 -14.13 -16.34
C ASP A 312 -15.98 -13.56 -16.65
N PRO A 313 -15.31 -14.08 -17.70
CA PRO A 313 -14.04 -13.54 -18.14
C PRO A 313 -14.22 -12.08 -18.60
N LEU A 314 -13.41 -11.18 -18.04
CA LEU A 314 -13.44 -9.77 -18.43
C LEU A 314 -12.93 -9.59 -19.87
N PRO A 315 -13.43 -8.59 -20.60
CA PRO A 315 -12.95 -8.29 -21.95
C PRO A 315 -11.43 -8.04 -21.94
N SER A 316 -10.74 -8.79 -22.79
CA SER A 316 -9.29 -8.70 -22.96
C SER A 316 -8.93 -7.28 -23.40
N SER A 317 -8.03 -6.62 -22.66
CA SER A 317 -7.53 -5.29 -23.02
C SER A 317 -6.65 -5.29 -24.28
N LYS A 318 -6.47 -6.44 -24.95
CA LYS A 318 -5.79 -6.49 -26.24
C LYS A 318 -6.80 -6.14 -27.34
N PRO A 319 -6.56 -5.13 -28.19
CA PRO A 319 -7.34 -4.98 -29.40
C PRO A 319 -7.23 -6.27 -30.19
N GLN A 320 -8.38 -6.89 -30.41
CA GLN A 320 -8.55 -8.08 -31.20
C GLN A 320 -8.11 -7.76 -32.63
N LYS A 321 -6.86 -8.09 -32.98
CA LYS A 321 -6.44 -8.06 -34.37
C LYS A 321 -6.99 -9.32 -35.03
N TYR A 322 -8.05 -9.09 -35.81
CA TYR A 322 -8.76 -9.95 -36.74
C TYR A 322 -9.85 -10.89 -36.17
N PRO A 323 -11.08 -10.82 -36.71
CA PRO A 323 -12.03 -11.93 -36.66
C PRO A 323 -11.68 -12.91 -37.77
N TRP A 324 -11.30 -14.14 -37.40
CA TRP A 324 -11.41 -15.28 -38.31
C TRP A 324 -12.38 -16.26 -37.68
N SER A 325 -13.38 -16.56 -38.48
CA SER A 325 -14.53 -17.42 -38.24
C SER A 325 -14.14 -18.83 -37.79
N ASP A 326 -15.08 -19.47 -37.11
CA ASP A 326 -15.13 -20.88 -36.75
C ASP A 326 -14.44 -21.83 -37.73
N ARG A 327 -13.58 -22.68 -37.20
CA ARG A 327 -13.56 -24.09 -37.60
C ARG A 327 -12.95 -24.98 -36.52
N ASP A 328 -13.71 -26.00 -36.14
CA ASP A 328 -13.36 -27.09 -35.25
C ASP A 328 -11.98 -27.74 -35.51
N GLY A 329 -11.38 -28.21 -34.42
CA GLY A 329 -10.68 -29.50 -34.42
C GLY A 329 -9.16 -29.50 -34.54
N SER A 330 -8.56 -30.24 -33.61
CA SER A 330 -7.22 -30.86 -33.61
C SER A 330 -6.01 -29.99 -33.21
N GLY A 331 -5.34 -30.46 -32.15
CA GLY A 331 -4.07 -29.90 -31.69
C GLY A 331 -2.94 -30.15 -32.67
N LEU A 332 -2.17 -29.11 -32.96
CA LEU A 332 -0.92 -29.22 -33.72
C LEU A 332 0.28 -28.82 -32.84
N LYS A 333 1.22 -29.77 -32.75
CA LYS A 333 2.58 -29.61 -32.23
C LYS A 333 3.30 -28.46 -32.96
N ARG A 334 4.13 -27.71 -32.23
CA ARG A 334 5.02 -26.69 -32.82
C ARG A 334 6.11 -27.37 -33.67
N PRO A 335 6.39 -26.90 -34.89
CA PRO A 335 7.58 -27.33 -35.63
C PRO A 335 8.86 -26.79 -34.99
N TYR A 336 9.87 -27.64 -34.96
CA TYR A 336 11.27 -27.36 -34.64
C TYR A 336 11.95 -26.83 -35.92
N GLU A 337 12.64 -25.70 -35.83
CA GLU A 337 13.52 -25.17 -36.89
C GLU A 337 14.80 -24.65 -36.25
N ASP A 338 15.93 -25.16 -36.74
CA ASP A 338 17.30 -24.85 -36.37
C ASP A 338 17.92 -24.07 -37.55
N GLY A 339 18.51 -22.89 -37.31
CA GLY A 339 19.15 -22.11 -38.38
C GLY A 339 19.36 -20.62 -38.06
N PRO A 340 20.44 -20.00 -38.59
CA PRO A 340 21.16 -18.91 -37.93
C PRO A 340 20.52 -17.52 -38.08
N THR A 341 20.74 -16.69 -37.07
CA THR A 341 20.28 -15.30 -36.94
C THR A 341 20.81 -14.39 -38.04
N ASP A 342 19.90 -13.85 -38.86
CA ASP A 342 20.21 -12.99 -40.01
C ASP A 342 19.93 -11.50 -39.72
N ASP A 343 20.84 -10.62 -40.13
CA ASP A 343 20.97 -9.17 -39.82
C ASP A 343 19.75 -8.29 -40.21
N LYS A 344 18.74 -8.87 -40.86
CA LYS A 344 17.52 -8.18 -41.31
C LYS A 344 16.61 -7.73 -40.17
N ASP A 345 16.72 -8.32 -38.97
CA ASP A 345 15.88 -7.96 -37.83
C ASP A 345 16.25 -6.63 -37.16
N LEU A 346 17.52 -6.22 -37.25
CA LEU A 346 17.99 -4.92 -36.74
C LEU A 346 17.43 -3.76 -37.57
N ILE A 347 17.40 -3.91 -38.90
CA ILE A 347 16.84 -2.92 -39.83
C ILE A 347 15.32 -2.82 -39.65
N LYS A 348 14.63 -3.94 -39.41
CA LYS A 348 13.19 -3.97 -39.10
C LYS A 348 12.88 -3.31 -37.75
N LYS A 349 13.75 -3.48 -36.75
CA LYS A 349 13.63 -2.85 -35.42
C LYS A 349 13.90 -1.34 -35.47
N MET A 350 14.88 -0.91 -36.27
CA MET A 350 15.18 0.51 -36.51
C MET A 350 14.04 1.20 -37.28
N LYS A 351 13.48 0.57 -38.33
CA LYS A 351 12.30 1.08 -39.04
C LYS A 351 11.03 1.14 -38.17
N ARG A 352 10.85 0.24 -37.19
CA ARG A 352 9.74 0.31 -36.21
C ARG A 352 9.93 1.43 -35.19
N ASN A 353 11.17 1.69 -34.75
CA ASN A 353 11.45 2.79 -33.83
C ASN A 353 11.35 4.15 -34.53
N LEU A 354 11.75 4.25 -35.80
CA LEU A 354 11.59 5.48 -36.59
C LEU A 354 10.11 5.77 -36.88
N ARG A 355 9.28 4.73 -37.11
CA ARG A 355 7.83 4.86 -37.25
C ARG A 355 7.15 5.28 -35.94
N LYS A 356 7.60 4.76 -34.80
CA LYS A 356 7.14 5.19 -33.47
C LYS A 356 7.46 6.65 -33.13
N VAL A 357 8.54 7.20 -33.68
CA VAL A 357 8.93 8.62 -33.48
C VAL A 357 8.19 9.55 -34.45
N LEU A 358 7.81 9.06 -35.64
CA LEU A 358 6.97 9.81 -36.59
C LEU A 358 5.48 9.80 -36.19
N ASP A 359 4.98 8.70 -35.62
CA ASP A 359 3.59 8.56 -35.18
C ASP A 359 3.29 9.25 -33.84
N SER A 360 4.30 9.71 -33.08
CA SER A 360 4.08 10.54 -31.88
C SER A 360 3.51 11.94 -32.15
N LYS A 361 3.29 12.30 -33.43
CA LYS A 361 2.50 13.48 -33.83
C LYS A 361 1.02 13.19 -34.07
N ALA A 362 0.57 11.93 -33.96
CA ALA A 362 -0.85 11.58 -33.97
C ALA A 362 -1.34 11.36 -32.53
N ILE A 363 -2.30 12.20 -32.17
CA ILE A 363 -2.80 12.47 -30.82
C ILE A 363 -3.59 11.27 -30.28
N ASP A 364 -3.21 10.78 -29.09
CA ASP A 364 -4.06 9.90 -28.26
C ASP A 364 -4.67 10.76 -27.15
N THR A 365 -5.98 11.00 -27.25
CA THR A 365 -6.72 11.99 -26.44
C THR A 365 -6.89 11.59 -24.96
N ASN A 366 -6.57 10.34 -24.58
CA ASN A 366 -7.00 9.78 -23.29
C ASN A 366 -5.89 9.37 -22.30
N GLN A 367 -4.74 10.06 -22.27
CA GLN A 367 -3.85 10.00 -21.11
C GLN A 367 -4.14 11.14 -20.11
N PRO A 368 -4.34 10.88 -18.80
CA PRO A 368 -4.54 11.93 -17.80
C PRO A 368 -3.21 12.67 -17.60
N MET A 369 -3.09 13.80 -18.28
CA MET A 369 -1.86 14.54 -18.37
C MET A 369 -2.06 15.89 -17.69
N ASN A 370 -1.11 16.28 -16.84
CA ASN A 370 -1.18 17.53 -16.06
C ASN A 370 -1.44 18.72 -16.99
N ALA A 371 -2.43 19.57 -16.65
CA ALA A 371 -2.88 20.69 -17.48
C ALA A 371 -1.74 21.64 -17.89
N LEU A 372 -0.78 21.90 -16.99
CA LEU A 372 0.38 22.73 -17.31
C LEU A 372 1.27 22.10 -18.39
N MET A 373 1.40 20.78 -18.37
CA MET A 373 2.20 20.02 -19.31
C MET A 373 1.48 19.91 -20.67
N ARG A 374 0.15 19.75 -20.68
CA ARG A 374 -0.65 19.79 -21.92
C ARG A 374 -0.59 21.17 -22.57
N LEU A 375 -0.73 22.24 -21.79
CA LEU A 375 -0.65 23.60 -22.31
C LEU A 375 0.74 23.92 -22.86
N ASN A 376 1.82 23.48 -22.20
CA ASN A 376 3.17 23.68 -22.70
C ASN A 376 3.47 22.87 -23.98
N GLN A 377 2.84 21.70 -24.16
CA GLN A 377 2.93 20.93 -25.40
C GLN A 377 2.19 21.58 -26.57
N ILE A 378 1.01 22.14 -26.31
CA ILE A 378 0.22 22.85 -27.32
C ILE A 378 0.93 24.16 -27.70
N ARG A 379 1.47 24.88 -26.71
CA ARG A 379 2.16 26.16 -26.92
C ARG A 379 3.44 26.24 -26.10
N PRO A 380 4.58 25.81 -26.68
CA PRO A 380 5.88 25.94 -26.02
C PRO A 380 6.26 27.42 -25.89
N GLY A 381 6.88 27.80 -24.76
CA GLY A 381 7.41 29.15 -24.55
C GLY A 381 6.45 30.17 -23.90
N LEU A 382 5.27 29.75 -23.41
CA LEU A 382 4.35 30.61 -22.67
C LEU A 382 4.97 31.22 -21.40
N GLN A 383 4.83 32.54 -21.25
CA GLN A 383 5.32 33.27 -20.07
C GLN A 383 4.19 33.50 -19.06
N TYR A 384 4.40 33.01 -17.84
CA TYR A 384 3.48 33.20 -16.72
C TYR A 384 3.95 34.39 -15.88
N LYS A 385 3.08 35.38 -15.69
CA LYS A 385 3.34 36.58 -14.87
C LYS A 385 2.63 36.46 -13.54
N LEU A 386 3.32 36.77 -12.44
CA LEU A 386 2.69 36.88 -11.11
C LEU A 386 2.12 38.29 -10.99
N LEU A 387 0.80 38.39 -10.80
CA LEU A 387 0.10 39.68 -10.68
C LEU A 387 0.03 40.16 -9.23
N SER A 388 -0.32 39.25 -8.32
CA SER A 388 -0.45 39.59 -6.91
C SER A 388 -0.11 38.41 -5.99
N GLN A 389 0.33 38.76 -4.79
CA GLN A 389 0.46 37.86 -3.65
C GLN A 389 -0.25 38.53 -2.48
N SER A 390 -1.37 37.98 -2.05
CA SER A 390 -2.21 38.49 -0.97
C SER A 390 -2.46 37.41 0.09
N GLY A 391 -3.15 37.75 1.17
CA GLY A 391 -3.46 36.82 2.26
C GLY A 391 -2.39 36.74 3.35
N PRO A 392 -2.74 36.16 4.51
CA PRO A 392 -1.82 36.03 5.64
C PRO A 392 -0.70 35.03 5.35
N VAL A 393 0.43 35.14 6.05
CA VAL A 393 1.62 34.28 5.83
C VAL A 393 1.30 32.78 5.92
N HIS A 394 0.32 32.39 6.74
CA HIS A 394 -0.11 31.01 6.91
C HIS A 394 -1.11 30.52 5.84
N ALA A 395 -1.68 31.43 5.03
CA ALA A 395 -2.60 31.12 3.93
C ALA A 395 -2.44 32.12 2.76
N PRO A 396 -1.29 32.13 2.08
CA PRO A 396 -1.03 33.05 0.98
C PRO A 396 -1.82 32.66 -0.27
N VAL A 397 -2.37 33.67 -0.95
CA VAL A 397 -3.05 33.56 -2.23
C VAL A 397 -2.18 34.19 -3.30
N PHE A 398 -1.78 33.40 -4.29
CA PHE A 398 -0.99 33.84 -5.43
C PHE A 398 -1.87 33.90 -6.67
N THR A 399 -1.85 35.03 -7.36
CA THR A 399 -2.61 35.21 -8.60
C THR A 399 -1.68 35.33 -9.79
N MET A 400 -1.83 34.41 -10.73
CA MET A 400 -0.99 34.29 -11.92
C MET A 400 -1.80 34.65 -13.16
N SER A 401 -1.15 35.22 -14.16
CA SER A 401 -1.72 35.45 -15.49
C SER A 401 -0.83 34.95 -16.61
N VAL A 402 -1.46 34.59 -17.72
CA VAL A 402 -0.83 34.19 -18.97
C VAL A 402 -1.56 34.85 -20.12
N ASP A 403 -0.82 35.37 -21.08
CA ASP A 403 -1.34 35.91 -22.34
C ASP A 403 -1.30 34.82 -23.42
N VAL A 404 -2.47 34.52 -23.98
CA VAL A 404 -2.70 33.49 -24.99
C VAL A 404 -3.61 34.07 -26.05
N ASP A 405 -3.14 34.19 -27.30
CA ASP A 405 -3.96 34.65 -28.44
C ASP A 405 -4.61 36.03 -28.21
N SER A 406 -3.87 36.94 -27.58
CA SER A 406 -4.33 38.30 -27.21
C SER A 406 -5.43 38.31 -26.15
N THR A 407 -5.62 37.19 -25.44
CA THR A 407 -6.51 37.07 -24.28
C THR A 407 -5.69 36.76 -23.02
N VAL A 408 -5.89 37.59 -21.99
CA VAL A 408 -5.20 37.43 -20.70
C VAL A 408 -6.06 36.57 -19.79
N HIS A 409 -5.54 35.41 -19.42
CA HIS A 409 -6.21 34.50 -18.48
C HIS A 409 -5.56 34.59 -17.10
N GLU A 410 -6.39 34.83 -16.09
CA GLU A 410 -5.99 34.99 -14.69
C GLU A 410 -6.65 33.93 -13.80
N ALA A 411 -5.88 33.37 -12.87
CA ALA A 411 -6.36 32.47 -11.82
C ALA A 411 -5.48 32.52 -10.56
N SER A 412 -6.09 32.25 -9.42
CA SER A 412 -5.43 32.24 -8.11
C SER A 412 -5.20 30.82 -7.58
N GLY A 413 -4.27 30.69 -6.64
CA GLY A 413 -4.01 29.45 -5.94
C GLY A 413 -3.22 29.65 -4.65
N SER A 414 -3.26 28.66 -3.78
CA SER A 414 -2.54 28.62 -2.49
C SER A 414 -1.01 28.64 -2.62
N SER A 415 -0.47 28.45 -3.82
CA SER A 415 0.96 28.51 -4.12
C SER A 415 1.19 28.99 -5.55
N LYS A 416 2.38 29.51 -5.85
CA LYS A 416 2.77 29.87 -7.24
C LYS A 416 2.63 28.70 -8.21
N LYS A 417 2.75 27.46 -7.74
CA LYS A 417 2.64 26.24 -8.57
C LYS A 417 1.18 25.88 -8.86
N THR A 418 0.31 25.96 -7.86
CA THR A 418 -1.14 25.69 -8.02
C THR A 418 -1.82 26.80 -8.80
N ALA A 419 -1.44 28.06 -8.57
CA ALA A 419 -1.93 29.20 -9.37
C ALA A 419 -1.59 29.04 -10.87
N LYS A 420 -0.35 28.67 -11.21
CA LYS A 420 0.04 28.36 -12.61
C LYS A 420 -0.77 27.20 -13.20
N LEU A 421 -1.05 26.18 -12.40
CA LEU A 421 -1.86 25.04 -12.83
C LEU A 421 -3.30 25.46 -13.13
N HIS A 422 -3.92 26.26 -12.25
CA HIS A 422 -5.29 26.76 -12.44
C HIS A 422 -5.40 27.69 -13.65
N VAL A 423 -4.41 28.56 -13.89
CA VAL A 423 -4.36 29.35 -15.13
C VAL A 423 -4.30 28.43 -16.35
N ALA A 424 -3.48 27.38 -16.30
CA ALA A 424 -3.38 26.44 -17.42
C ALA A 424 -4.67 25.64 -17.67
N VAL A 425 -5.41 25.29 -16.61
CA VAL A 425 -6.74 24.66 -16.74
C VAL A 425 -7.72 25.62 -17.42
N LYS A 426 -7.79 26.87 -16.95
CA LYS A 426 -8.70 27.90 -17.51
C LYS A 426 -8.40 28.20 -18.99
N VAL A 427 -7.12 28.23 -19.35
CA VAL A 427 -6.69 28.39 -20.75
C VAL A 427 -7.08 27.19 -21.60
N LEU A 428 -6.87 25.95 -21.11
CA LEU A 428 -7.22 24.74 -21.85
C LEU A 428 -8.74 24.59 -22.05
N GLN A 429 -9.54 24.99 -21.05
CA GLN A 429 -11.00 25.06 -21.15
C GLN A 429 -11.43 26.09 -22.21
N ALA A 430 -10.84 27.28 -22.22
CA ALA A 430 -11.11 28.31 -23.24
C ALA A 430 -10.72 27.86 -24.66
N MET A 431 -9.72 26.99 -24.78
CA MET A 431 -9.32 26.37 -26.04
C MET A 431 -10.14 25.13 -26.43
N GLY A 432 -11.16 24.74 -25.64
CA GLY A 432 -12.05 23.62 -25.95
C GLY A 432 -11.47 22.22 -25.67
N TYR A 433 -10.41 22.11 -24.86
CA TYR A 433 -9.86 20.81 -24.47
C TYR A 433 -10.54 20.29 -23.19
N PRO A 434 -10.92 18.99 -23.13
CA PRO A 434 -11.49 18.39 -21.94
C PRO A 434 -10.42 18.33 -20.84
N THR A 435 -10.58 19.19 -19.83
CA THR A 435 -9.90 19.11 -18.55
C THR A 435 -10.87 18.42 -17.60
N GLY A 436 -10.50 17.29 -16.98
CA GLY A 436 -11.35 16.52 -16.06
C GLY A 436 -11.64 17.23 -14.73
N PHE A 437 -12.10 18.47 -14.80
CA PHE A 437 -12.47 19.36 -13.71
C PHE A 437 -13.69 20.14 -14.21
N ASP A 438 -14.86 19.54 -14.08
CA ASP A 438 -16.14 20.24 -14.31
C ASP A 438 -16.39 21.18 -13.14
N THR A 439 -16.67 22.44 -13.47
CA THR A 439 -16.97 23.53 -12.54
C THR A 439 -18.43 23.48 -12.13
N ASP A 440 -18.72 22.96 -10.94
CA ASP A 440 -19.86 23.35 -10.12
C ASP A 440 -19.29 23.96 -8.83
N LEU A 441 -19.05 25.27 -8.84
CA LEU A 441 -18.67 26.04 -7.67
C LEU A 441 -19.11 27.49 -7.90
N ASP A 442 -20.41 27.69 -7.76
CA ASP A 442 -20.98 29.02 -7.60
C ASP A 442 -20.68 29.53 -6.20
N CYS A 443 -20.25 30.79 -6.17
CA CYS A 443 -20.00 31.57 -4.98
C CYS A 443 -21.31 31.82 -4.22
N SER A 444 -21.32 31.60 -2.92
CA SER A 444 -22.16 32.35 -1.99
C SER A 444 -21.45 32.46 -0.65
N ALA A 445 -21.23 33.71 -0.26
CA ALA A 445 -20.75 34.13 1.03
C ALA A 445 -21.88 33.96 2.06
N ASP A 446 -21.57 33.46 3.26
CA ASP A 446 -22.10 34.05 4.49
C ASP A 446 -21.36 33.59 5.76
N GLU A 447 -21.60 34.37 6.80
CA GLU A 447 -20.77 34.69 7.97
C GLU A 447 -20.60 33.66 9.12
N LYS A 448 -19.49 33.86 9.87
CA LYS A 448 -19.29 33.80 11.35
C LYS A 448 -19.61 32.53 12.16
N SER A 449 -18.59 32.02 12.89
CA SER A 449 -18.31 32.32 14.33
C SER A 449 -17.58 31.16 15.03
N ASP A 450 -16.40 31.50 15.57
CA ASP A 450 -15.78 31.17 16.87
C ASP A 450 -15.76 29.75 17.48
N GLY A 451 -14.59 29.37 17.99
CA GLY A 451 -14.43 28.34 19.03
C GLY A 451 -13.06 27.66 19.09
N GLU A 452 -12.20 28.13 19.98
CA GLU A 452 -10.78 27.81 20.18
C GLU A 452 -10.43 26.36 20.62
N GLY A 453 -9.16 25.95 20.45
CA GLY A 453 -8.58 24.84 21.21
C GLY A 453 -7.22 24.24 20.78
N ARG A 454 -6.11 25.00 20.95
CA ARG A 454 -4.73 24.57 21.33
C ARG A 454 -4.00 23.48 20.50
N SER A 455 -2.99 23.86 19.72
CA SER A 455 -1.55 24.02 20.09
C SER A 455 -0.75 22.70 20.13
N GLU A 456 0.20 22.56 19.21
CA GLU A 456 1.63 22.57 19.58
C GLU A 456 2.53 22.89 18.37
N SER A 457 3.51 23.75 18.65
CA SER A 457 4.47 24.37 17.75
C SER A 457 5.81 23.66 17.87
N SER A 458 6.58 23.61 16.78
CA SER A 458 8.03 23.80 16.89
C SER A 458 8.54 24.66 15.75
N THR A 459 8.61 25.95 16.08
CA THR A 459 9.31 27.06 15.46
C THR A 459 10.75 26.75 15.04
N HIS A 460 11.19 27.30 13.90
CA HIS A 460 12.42 28.11 13.88
C HIS A 460 12.32 29.18 12.80
N SER A 461 12.20 30.42 13.28
CA SER A 461 12.21 31.67 12.54
C SER A 461 13.62 32.04 12.08
N ASN A 462 13.75 32.78 10.98
CA ASN A 462 14.85 33.70 10.72
C ASN A 462 14.36 34.85 9.81
N ASN A 463 14.19 36.03 10.41
CA ASN A 463 14.44 37.34 9.78
C ASN A 463 15.76 37.84 10.42
N THR A 464 16.66 38.64 9.82
CA THR A 464 16.43 39.90 9.10
C THR A 464 17.75 40.38 8.46
N THR A 465 17.65 41.04 7.29
CA THR A 465 18.39 42.25 6.80
C THR A 465 19.92 42.31 6.58
N HIS A 466 20.27 43.15 5.59
CA HIS A 466 21.49 43.24 4.75
C HIS A 466 22.65 44.14 5.23
N SER A 467 23.81 43.97 4.54
CA SER A 467 24.98 44.88 4.24
C SER A 467 26.30 44.42 4.90
N ASP A 468 27.48 44.27 4.29
CA ASP A 468 28.05 44.69 2.99
C ASP A 468 29.27 43.81 2.57
N SER A 469 29.56 43.78 1.27
CA SER A 469 30.84 43.52 0.56
C SER A 469 31.87 42.48 1.08
N SER A 470 32.04 41.38 0.34
CA SER A 470 33.32 40.98 -0.33
C SER A 470 33.23 39.57 -0.97
N ASN A 471 33.55 39.50 -2.27
CA ASN A 471 33.91 38.32 -3.07
C ASN A 471 33.15 36.99 -2.82
N THR A 472 31.95 36.87 -3.41
CA THR A 472 31.42 35.56 -3.81
C THR A 472 31.56 35.40 -5.31
N LEU A 473 32.60 34.65 -5.69
CA LEU A 473 32.73 34.08 -7.03
C LEU A 473 31.45 33.31 -7.37
N GLU A 474 30.84 33.70 -8.48
CA GLU A 474 29.68 33.09 -9.08
C GLU A 474 29.82 31.55 -9.13
N VAL A 475 29.00 30.82 -8.38
CA VAL A 475 28.70 29.41 -8.71
C VAL A 475 27.74 29.43 -9.89
N ARG A 476 28.31 29.81 -11.04
CA ARG A 476 27.72 29.65 -12.35
C ARG A 476 27.56 28.14 -12.55
N THR A 477 26.32 27.66 -12.65
CA THR A 477 26.03 26.29 -13.11
C THR A 477 26.84 26.02 -14.37
N GLN A 478 27.91 25.23 -14.25
CA GLN A 478 28.74 24.86 -15.38
C GLN A 478 27.86 24.16 -16.41
N GLY A 479 27.89 24.66 -17.64
CA GLY A 479 27.25 24.00 -18.77
C GLY A 479 27.75 22.54 -18.92
N PRO A 480 27.04 21.70 -19.69
CA PRO A 480 27.44 20.31 -19.89
C PRO A 480 28.90 20.23 -20.34
N ILE A 481 29.70 19.41 -19.66
CA ILE A 481 31.10 19.15 -20.05
C ILE A 481 31.08 18.48 -21.42
N LEU A 482 31.70 19.12 -22.42
CA LEU A 482 31.85 18.61 -23.78
C LEU A 482 33.32 18.33 -24.07
N THR A 483 33.58 17.35 -24.93
CA THR A 483 34.92 17.07 -25.45
C THR A 483 35.29 18.04 -26.58
N ALA A 484 36.54 18.01 -27.05
CA ALA A 484 37.00 18.77 -28.21
C ALA A 484 36.18 18.50 -29.50
N SER A 485 35.48 17.37 -29.57
CA SER A 485 34.57 17.01 -30.66
C SER A 485 33.14 17.53 -30.48
N GLY A 486 32.86 18.31 -29.42
CA GLY A 486 31.54 18.86 -29.10
C GLY A 486 30.54 17.83 -28.56
N LYS A 487 30.97 16.58 -28.33
CA LYS A 487 30.14 15.50 -27.80
C LYS A 487 30.29 15.36 -26.28
N ASN A 488 29.37 14.64 -25.65
CA ASN A 488 29.49 14.27 -24.24
C ASN A 488 30.64 13.24 -24.06
N PRO A 489 31.59 13.46 -23.14
CA PRO A 489 32.72 12.55 -22.92
C PRO A 489 32.34 11.09 -22.68
N VAL A 490 31.24 10.82 -21.98
CA VAL A 490 30.78 9.45 -21.72
C VAL A 490 30.32 8.75 -23.00
N MET A 491 29.71 9.52 -23.91
CA MET A 491 29.21 9.02 -25.19
C MET A 491 30.37 8.72 -26.13
N GLU A 492 31.35 9.63 -26.23
CA GLU A 492 32.53 9.44 -27.09
C GLU A 492 33.41 8.29 -26.60
N LEU A 493 33.59 8.12 -25.29
CA LEU A 493 34.34 6.98 -24.76
C LEU A 493 33.62 5.65 -25.03
N ASN A 494 32.29 5.62 -24.95
CA ASN A 494 31.49 4.44 -25.28
C ASN A 494 31.46 4.13 -26.80
N GLU A 495 31.61 5.14 -27.66
CA GLU A 495 31.82 4.95 -29.10
C GLU A 495 33.18 4.28 -29.37
N LYS A 496 34.23 4.63 -28.62
CA LYS A 496 35.57 4.01 -28.75
C LYS A 496 35.63 2.60 -28.15
N ARG A 497 34.99 2.38 -27.00
CA ARG A 497 34.96 1.09 -26.29
C ARG A 497 33.56 0.86 -25.72
N ARG A 498 32.84 -0.13 -26.25
CA ARG A 498 31.48 -0.44 -25.79
C ARG A 498 31.54 -1.27 -24.50
N GLY A 499 30.64 -0.97 -23.55
CA GLY A 499 30.43 -1.80 -22.35
C GLY A 499 31.32 -1.48 -21.14
N LEU A 500 31.85 -0.26 -21.05
CA LEU A 500 32.66 0.19 -19.91
C LEU A 500 31.84 0.32 -18.62
N LYS A 501 32.38 -0.18 -17.51
CA LYS A 501 31.79 -0.07 -16.17
C LYS A 501 32.37 1.12 -15.44
N TYR A 502 31.52 1.85 -14.72
CA TYR A 502 31.91 2.99 -13.90
C TYR A 502 31.57 2.69 -12.45
N GLU A 503 32.53 2.89 -11.56
CA GLU A 503 32.40 2.63 -10.13
C GLU A 503 32.50 3.92 -9.34
N LEU A 504 31.71 4.04 -8.27
CA LEU A 504 31.76 5.20 -7.37
C LEU A 504 32.78 4.90 -6.26
N ILE A 505 33.88 5.66 -6.20
CA ILE A 505 34.93 5.46 -5.18
C ILE A 505 34.61 6.23 -3.90
N SER A 506 34.14 7.47 -4.01
CA SER A 506 33.91 8.31 -2.84
C SER A 506 32.75 9.27 -3.04
N GLU A 507 31.96 9.42 -1.99
CA GLU A 507 30.93 10.44 -1.81
C GLU A 507 31.30 11.21 -0.54
N SER A 508 31.67 12.48 -0.68
CA SER A 508 32.22 13.30 0.42
C SER A 508 31.65 14.72 0.35
N GLY A 509 31.20 15.28 1.46
CA GLY A 509 30.69 16.65 1.56
C GLY A 509 29.31 16.76 2.20
N GLY A 510 28.98 17.96 2.71
CA GLY A 510 27.68 18.27 3.32
C GLY A 510 26.56 18.44 2.30
N SER A 511 25.30 18.58 2.76
CA SER A 511 24.11 18.66 1.88
C SER A 511 24.17 19.77 0.81
N HIS A 512 24.94 20.83 1.05
CA HIS A 512 25.09 21.97 0.14
C HIS A 512 26.37 21.93 -0.73
N ASP A 513 27.28 20.98 -0.51
CA ASP A 513 28.51 20.81 -1.33
C ASP A 513 28.95 19.35 -1.37
N LYS A 514 28.16 18.51 -2.05
CA LYS A 514 28.45 17.08 -2.21
C LYS A 514 29.44 16.88 -3.36
N ARG A 515 30.54 16.20 -3.10
CA ARG A 515 31.55 15.81 -4.08
C ARG A 515 31.55 14.31 -4.30
N PHE A 516 31.44 13.92 -5.55
CA PHE A 516 31.45 12.52 -5.98
C PHE A 516 32.72 12.25 -6.78
N ALA A 517 33.36 11.11 -6.55
CA ALA A 517 34.47 10.64 -7.37
C ALA A 517 34.13 9.29 -8.02
N MET A 518 34.19 9.26 -9.35
CA MET A 518 33.90 8.09 -10.19
C MET A 518 35.18 7.55 -10.80
N GLU A 519 35.28 6.23 -10.96
CA GLU A 519 36.34 5.52 -11.67
C GLU A 519 35.80 4.80 -12.90
N VAL A 520 36.59 4.73 -13.95
CA VAL A 520 36.36 3.88 -15.12
C VAL A 520 37.64 3.14 -15.49
N GLU A 521 37.54 1.85 -15.75
CA GLU A 521 38.65 1.03 -16.24
C GLU A 521 38.54 0.88 -17.77
N VAL A 522 39.58 1.31 -18.48
CA VAL A 522 39.67 1.22 -19.95
C VAL A 522 41.02 0.59 -20.32
N ASP A 523 40.98 -0.53 -21.02
CA ASP A 523 42.16 -1.26 -21.51
C ASP A 523 43.21 -1.57 -20.40
N GLY A 524 42.73 -1.91 -19.19
CA GLY A 524 43.57 -2.23 -18.02
C GLY A 524 44.12 -1.01 -17.26
N GLN A 525 43.71 0.21 -17.63
CA GLN A 525 44.06 1.45 -16.92
C GLN A 525 42.83 2.06 -16.25
N LYS A 526 42.98 2.49 -15.00
CA LYS A 526 41.92 3.11 -14.19
C LYS A 526 42.00 4.64 -14.25
N PHE A 527 40.86 5.28 -14.50
CA PHE A 527 40.72 6.73 -14.64
C PHE A 527 39.69 7.26 -13.67
N ARG A 528 40.08 8.26 -12.88
CA ARG A 528 39.22 8.85 -11.85
C ARG A 528 38.82 10.28 -12.23
N GLY A 529 37.56 10.62 -11.97
CA GLY A 529 37.03 11.97 -12.14
C GLY A 529 36.14 12.37 -10.97
N ALA A 530 36.20 13.65 -10.59
CA ALA A 530 35.43 14.19 -9.47
C ALA A 530 34.48 15.30 -9.92
N GLY A 531 33.35 15.46 -9.22
CA GLY A 531 32.40 16.53 -9.53
C GLY A 531 31.29 16.69 -8.48
N PRO A 532 30.51 17.78 -8.57
CA PRO A 532 29.44 18.09 -7.62
C PRO A 532 28.23 17.16 -7.75
N ASN A 533 28.13 16.40 -8.84
CA ASN A 533 27.08 15.42 -9.09
C ASN A 533 27.68 14.15 -9.69
N LYS A 534 27.09 12.98 -9.43
CA LYS A 534 27.52 11.68 -10.00
C LYS A 534 27.66 11.71 -11.53
N LYS A 535 26.80 12.47 -12.22
CA LYS A 535 26.86 12.65 -13.69
C LYS A 535 28.10 13.44 -14.15
N VAL A 536 28.47 14.49 -13.43
CA VAL A 536 29.64 15.34 -13.75
C VAL A 536 30.93 14.58 -13.43
N ALA A 537 30.98 13.90 -12.29
CA ALA A 537 32.10 13.05 -11.92
C ALA A 537 32.34 11.93 -12.96
N LYS A 538 31.26 11.33 -13.47
CA LYS A 538 31.33 10.32 -14.53
C LYS A 538 31.83 10.88 -15.87
N ALA A 539 31.38 12.07 -16.25
CA ALA A 539 31.86 12.75 -17.46
C ALA A 539 33.33 13.17 -17.34
N SER A 540 33.76 13.66 -16.17
CA SER A 540 35.16 13.98 -15.88
C SER A 540 36.06 12.74 -15.94
N ALA A 541 35.62 11.60 -15.39
CA ALA A 541 36.37 10.34 -15.46
C ALA A 541 36.51 9.84 -16.90
N ALA A 542 35.44 9.96 -17.70
CA ALA A 542 35.43 9.59 -19.10
C ALA A 542 36.33 10.51 -19.95
N LEU A 543 36.35 11.81 -19.66
CA LEU A 543 37.20 12.79 -20.33
C LEU A 543 38.68 12.50 -20.05
N ALA A 544 39.06 12.23 -18.80
CA ALA A 544 40.43 11.86 -18.44
C ALA A 544 40.92 10.58 -19.15
N ALA A 545 40.02 9.61 -19.34
CA ALA A 545 40.31 8.40 -20.11
C ALA A 545 40.47 8.71 -21.62
N LEU A 546 39.61 9.57 -22.17
CA LEU A 546 39.68 9.97 -23.57
C LEU A 546 40.97 10.72 -23.89
N GLU A 547 41.36 11.68 -23.04
CA GLU A 547 42.58 12.45 -23.25
C GLU A 547 43.83 11.56 -23.20
N LYS A 548 43.93 10.69 -22.19
CA LYS A 548 45.14 9.89 -22.01
C LYS A 548 45.30 8.76 -23.02
N LEU A 549 44.20 8.16 -23.47
CA LEU A 549 44.22 7.01 -24.38
C LEU A 549 44.07 7.40 -25.86
N PHE A 550 43.47 8.57 -26.15
CA PHE A 550 43.09 8.94 -27.51
C PHE A 550 43.52 10.36 -27.94
N SER A 551 44.05 11.22 -27.05
CA SER A 551 44.57 12.54 -27.42
C SER A 551 46.11 12.60 -27.32
N GLY A 552 46.77 12.01 -28.32
CA GLY A 552 48.23 12.14 -28.53
C GLY A 552 48.73 11.38 -29.78
N PRO A 553 49.91 11.72 -30.35
CA PRO A 553 50.41 11.18 -31.62
C PRO A 553 50.82 9.68 -31.59
N ASN A 554 50.59 8.97 -30.49
CA ASN A 554 50.97 7.56 -30.31
C ASN A 554 49.80 6.56 -30.46
N ALA A 555 48.69 6.95 -31.10
CA ALA A 555 47.52 6.09 -31.30
C ALA A 555 47.73 4.89 -32.26
N THR A 556 48.94 4.69 -32.82
CA THR A 556 49.21 3.64 -33.82
C THR A 556 50.21 2.56 -33.41
N ALA A 557 50.78 2.57 -32.20
CA ALA A 557 51.91 1.70 -31.87
C ALA A 557 51.63 0.59 -30.82
N ILE A 558 50.42 0.04 -30.72
CA ILE A 558 50.21 -1.25 -30.00
C ILE A 558 49.18 -2.10 -30.73
N LYS A 559 49.55 -2.60 -31.92
CA LYS A 559 48.93 -3.78 -32.50
C LYS A 559 50.02 -4.74 -32.96
N LYS A 560 49.89 -5.99 -32.49
CA LYS A 560 50.61 -7.22 -32.88
C LYS A 560 51.91 -7.51 -32.12
N LYS A 561 51.78 -8.31 -31.05
CA LYS A 561 52.51 -9.59 -30.98
C LYS A 561 51.54 -10.69 -30.52
N LYS A 562 51.18 -11.53 -31.48
CA LYS A 562 50.58 -12.85 -31.30
C LYS A 562 51.75 -13.83 -31.43
N ILE A 563 52.08 -14.59 -30.39
CA ILE A 563 53.00 -15.73 -30.47
C ILE A 563 52.25 -16.95 -29.91
N ILE A 564 52.17 -17.98 -30.73
CA ILE A 564 51.56 -19.32 -30.52
C ILE A 564 52.70 -20.29 -30.12
N PRO A 565 52.42 -21.41 -29.43
CA PRO A 565 53.28 -21.97 -28.39
C PRO A 565 54.29 -22.99 -28.91
N GLN A 566 55.36 -23.21 -28.13
CA GLN A 566 56.21 -24.39 -28.27
C GLN A 566 56.41 -25.06 -26.91
N HIS A 567 56.01 -26.33 -26.84
CA HIS A 567 56.41 -27.29 -25.82
C HIS A 567 57.90 -27.63 -26.00
N SER A 568 58.68 -27.64 -24.92
CA SER A 568 59.76 -28.61 -24.71
C SER A 568 60.15 -28.65 -23.23
N VAL A 569 60.32 -29.88 -22.75
CA VAL A 569 60.43 -30.35 -21.37
C VAL A 569 61.89 -30.23 -20.88
N ARG A 570 62.12 -29.86 -19.62
CA ARG A 570 62.89 -30.67 -18.62
C ARG A 570 63.06 -29.98 -17.26
N TYR A 571 62.63 -30.74 -16.25
CA TYR A 571 62.99 -30.84 -14.83
C TYR A 571 64.06 -29.90 -14.23
N THR A 572 63.71 -29.28 -13.11
CA THR A 572 64.47 -29.41 -11.84
C THR A 572 63.57 -29.11 -10.63
N VAL A 573 63.94 -29.77 -9.54
CA VAL A 573 63.24 -30.02 -8.27
C VAL A 573 63.27 -28.80 -7.35
N SER A 574 62.17 -28.48 -6.65
CA SER A 574 62.22 -27.79 -5.34
C SER A 574 60.97 -28.07 -4.50
N LEU A 575 61.22 -28.85 -3.44
CA LEU A 575 60.44 -29.18 -2.24
C LEU A 575 59.13 -28.44 -1.94
N ILE A 576 58.10 -29.27 -1.72
CA ILE A 576 56.90 -28.99 -0.94
C ILE A 576 57.25 -29.16 0.55
N SER A 577 57.07 -28.12 1.35
CA SER A 577 56.99 -28.24 2.81
C SER A 577 55.53 -28.17 3.25
N TYR A 578 54.96 -29.34 3.52
CA TYR A 578 53.81 -29.52 4.40
C TYR A 578 54.26 -29.24 5.84
N GLN A 579 53.50 -28.43 6.59
CA GLN A 579 53.40 -28.64 8.03
C GLN A 579 51.95 -28.88 8.42
N HIS A 580 51.75 -30.15 8.79
CA HIS A 580 50.74 -30.63 9.72
C HIS A 580 50.89 -29.92 11.07
N SER A 581 49.79 -29.67 11.75
CA SER A 581 49.77 -29.66 13.22
C SER A 581 48.52 -30.40 13.67
N THR A 582 48.79 -31.38 14.52
CA THR A 582 47.96 -32.51 14.89
C THR A 582 47.42 -32.31 16.31
N LEU A 583 46.22 -32.83 16.55
CA LEU A 583 45.58 -33.24 17.82
C LEU A 583 46.26 -32.90 19.16
N ALA A 584 45.44 -32.39 20.09
CA ALA A 584 45.52 -32.76 21.50
C ALA A 584 44.11 -33.10 22.02
N VAL A 585 43.88 -34.40 22.22
CA VAL A 585 42.91 -34.97 23.16
C VAL A 585 43.65 -35.15 24.47
N LEU A 586 43.11 -34.68 25.59
CA LEU A 586 43.45 -35.18 26.92
C LEU A 586 42.21 -35.06 27.82
N SER A 587 41.85 -36.20 28.40
CA SER A 587 40.82 -36.42 29.41
C SER A 587 41.06 -35.63 30.70
N LEU A 588 39.98 -35.13 31.29
CA LEU A 588 39.52 -35.43 32.66
C LEU A 588 38.10 -34.90 32.85
#